data_AF-A0A962RUD4-F1
#
_entry.id   AF-A0A962RUD4-F1
#
_cell.length_a   1.000
_cell.length_b   1.000
_cell.length_c   1.000
_cell.angle_alpha   90.00
_cell.angle_beta   90.00
_cell.angle_gamma   90.00
#
_symmetry.space_group_name_H-M   'P 1'
#
loop_
_entity.id
_entity.type
_entity.pdbx_description
1 polymer ?
#
loop_
_entity_poly.entity_id
_entity_poly.type
_entity_poly.pdbx_seq_one_letter_code
_entity_poly.pdbx_strand_id
1 'polypeptide(L)'
;MTAGGAERRTRPEMGITRADFRRIFPRLFEAGQCALEAGADGATVNWPDGRHLHVTVSAERQRRIALLRIPYVDLDFRFEGFAAGDVDAFMVRFDRAFHKGGG
;
A
#
# COMPACT_ATOMS: atom_id res chain seq x y z
N MET A 1 -30.26 5.68 -5.28
CA MET A 1 -29.61 4.51 -4.67
C MET A 1 -28.19 4.92 -4.33
N THR A 2 -27.95 5.39 -3.12
CA THR A 2 -26.61 5.75 -2.65
C THR A 2 -25.93 4.44 -2.27
N ALA A 3 -25.14 3.88 -3.19
CA ALA A 3 -24.27 2.77 -2.83
C ALA A 3 -23.33 3.32 -1.74
N GLY A 4 -23.55 2.89 -0.50
CA GLY A 4 -22.60 3.13 0.59
C GLY A 4 -21.24 2.71 0.07
N GLY A 5 -20.28 3.64 0.09
CA GLY A 5 -18.92 3.37 -0.35
C GLY A 5 -18.35 2.26 0.51
N ALA A 6 -18.46 1.02 0.05
CA ALA A 6 -18.05 -0.13 0.83
C ALA A 6 -16.54 -0.02 1.07
N GLU A 7 -16.16 -0.12 2.33
CA GLU A 7 -14.77 -0.35 2.72
C GLU A 7 -14.27 -1.60 1.99
N ARG A 8 -13.13 -1.48 1.33
CA ARG A 8 -12.46 -2.60 0.66
C ARG A 8 -11.09 -2.79 1.27
N ARG A 9 -10.72 -4.05 1.49
CA ARG A 9 -9.39 -4.39 2.00
C ARG A 9 -8.63 -5.29 1.07
N THR A 10 -7.33 -5.03 0.96
CA THR A 10 -6.41 -5.85 0.16
C THR A 10 -5.15 -6.11 0.96
N ARG A 11 -4.65 -7.35 0.89
CA ARG A 11 -3.41 -7.80 1.54
C ARG A 11 -2.50 -8.44 0.50
N PRO A 12 -1.68 -7.66 -0.21
CA PRO A 12 -0.76 -8.22 -1.19
C PRO A 12 0.35 -9.00 -0.47
N GLU A 13 0.66 -10.19 -0.97
CA GLU A 13 1.80 -10.98 -0.49
C GLU A 13 3.07 -10.54 -1.23
N MET A 14 3.91 -9.73 -0.58
CA MET A 14 5.15 -9.24 -1.17
C MET A 14 6.31 -9.24 -0.18
N GLY A 15 7.50 -9.58 -0.65
CA GLY A 15 8.74 -9.54 0.14
C GLY A 15 9.43 -8.18 0.07
N ILE A 16 8.80 -7.13 0.60
CA ILE A 16 9.42 -5.79 0.68
C ILE A 16 9.82 -5.45 2.11
N THR A 17 10.73 -4.50 2.27
CA THR A 17 11.09 -3.95 3.59
C THR A 17 10.26 -2.71 3.92
N ARG A 18 10.25 -2.30 5.19
CA ARG A 18 9.66 -1.00 5.59
C ARG A 18 10.36 0.18 4.90
N ALA A 19 11.67 0.07 4.67
CA ALA A 19 12.46 1.09 3.99
C ALA A 19 12.03 1.25 2.52
N ASP A 20 11.81 0.14 1.82
CA ASP A 20 11.29 0.16 0.45
C ASP A 20 9.89 0.77 0.39
N PHE A 21 8.99 0.37 1.30
CA PHE A 21 7.67 0.98 1.41
C PHE A 21 7.76 2.49 1.55
N ARG A 22 8.53 2.99 2.53
CA ARG A 22 8.67 4.44 2.78
C ARG A 22 9.28 5.19 1.59
N ARG A 23 10.15 4.55 0.81
CA ARG A 23 10.83 5.17 -0.33
C ARG A 23 9.97 5.19 -1.59
N ILE A 24 9.25 4.10 -1.87
CA ILE A 24 8.53 3.88 -3.13
C ILE A 24 7.07 4.33 -3.01
N PHE A 25 6.41 4.10 -1.87
CA PHE A 25 4.99 4.40 -1.69
C PHE A 25 4.64 5.87 -1.98
N PRO A 26 5.37 6.89 -1.48
CA PRO A 26 5.06 8.29 -1.79
C PRO A 26 5.15 8.62 -3.28
N ARG A 27 5.98 7.89 -4.04
CA ARG A 27 6.18 8.10 -5.48
C ARG A 27 5.01 7.58 -6.32
N LEU A 28 4.08 6.83 -5.71
CA LEU A 28 2.84 6.41 -6.36
C LEU A 28 1.85 7.57 -6.53
N PHE A 29 2.05 8.68 -5.84
CA PHE A 29 1.14 9.82 -5.86
C PHE A 29 1.78 10.99 -6.58
N GLU A 30 1.00 11.66 -7.43
CA GLU A 30 1.42 12.90 -8.08
C GLU A 30 1.27 14.07 -7.09
N ALA A 31 2.17 15.05 -7.21
CA ALA A 31 2.15 16.22 -6.32
C ALA A 31 0.81 16.96 -6.46
N GLY A 32 0.15 17.22 -5.33
CA GLY A 32 -1.14 17.92 -5.29
C GLY A 32 -2.37 17.03 -5.57
N GLN A 33 -2.19 15.74 -5.88
CA GLN A 33 -3.33 14.82 -6.09
C GLN A 33 -4.07 14.48 -4.78
N CYS A 34 -3.33 14.35 -3.69
CA CYS A 34 -3.83 13.90 -2.39
C CYS A 34 -2.90 14.37 -1.25
N ALA A 35 -3.43 14.40 -0.03
CA ALA A 35 -2.64 14.57 1.18
C ALA A 35 -2.14 13.21 1.67
N LEU A 36 -0.83 13.01 1.67
CA LEU A 36 -0.15 11.80 2.14
C LEU A 36 0.52 12.06 3.48
N GLU A 37 0.18 11.25 4.48
CA GLU A 37 0.82 11.22 5.78
C GLU A 37 1.48 9.85 5.99
N ALA A 38 2.81 9.79 5.89
CA ALA A 38 3.58 8.57 6.12
C ALA A 38 4.12 8.53 7.55
N GLY A 39 3.78 7.46 8.28
CA GLY A 39 4.24 7.19 9.64
C GLY A 39 5.23 6.03 9.70
N ALA A 40 5.62 5.64 10.92
CA ALA A 40 6.52 4.50 11.13
C ALA A 40 5.86 3.17 10.72
N ASP A 41 4.57 3.01 11.02
CA ASP A 41 3.79 1.77 10.87
C ASP A 41 2.85 1.76 9.67
N GLY A 42 3.02 2.71 8.74
CA GLY A 42 2.19 2.78 7.54
C GLY A 42 2.00 4.17 7.00
N ALA A 43 0.89 4.38 6.30
CA ALA A 43 0.56 5.65 5.70
C ALA A 43 -0.96 5.86 5.58
N THR A 44 -1.39 7.11 5.66
CA THR A 44 -2.75 7.53 5.37
C THR A 44 -2.73 8.45 4.16
N VAL A 45 -3.68 8.27 3.24
CA VAL A 45 -3.82 9.07 2.03
C VAL A 45 -5.26 9.56 1.92
N ASN A 46 -5.43 10.88 1.80
CA ASN A 46 -6.73 11.53 1.72
C ASN A 46 -6.84 12.29 0.39
N TRP A 47 -7.88 12.02 -0.38
CA TRP A 47 -8.18 12.75 -1.61
C TRP A 47 -9.26 13.80 -1.34
N PRO A 48 -9.25 14.93 -2.08
CA PRO A 48 -10.24 15.99 -1.93
C PRO A 48 -11.67 15.57 -2.32
N ASP A 49 -11.81 14.46 -3.05
CA ASP A 49 -13.09 13.87 -3.45
C ASP A 49 -13.72 12.97 -2.36
N GLY A 50 -13.10 12.87 -1.18
CA GLY A 50 -13.60 12.08 -0.05
C GLY A 50 -13.15 10.62 -0.07
N ARG A 51 -12.25 10.23 -0.97
CA ARG A 51 -11.60 8.91 -0.90
C ARG A 51 -10.51 8.89 0.17
N HIS A 52 -10.44 7.79 0.90
CA HIS A 52 -9.44 7.58 1.95
C HIS A 52 -8.77 6.22 1.79
N LEU A 53 -7.44 6.20 1.91
CA LEU A 53 -6.64 4.99 1.93
C LEU A 53 -5.83 4.96 3.21
N HIS A 54 -6.03 3.91 4.00
CA HIS A 54 -5.17 3.57 5.12
C HIS A 54 -4.32 2.36 4.76
N VAL A 55 -3.02 2.47 4.95
CA VAL A 55 -2.07 1.37 4.76
C VAL A 55 -1.38 1.10 6.08
N THR A 56 -1.48 -0.13 6.56
CA THR A 56 -0.73 -0.59 7.73
C THR A 56 0.41 -1.48 7.26
N VAL A 57 1.59 -1.27 7.83
CA VAL A 57 2.81 -2.04 7.55
C VAL A 57 3.22 -2.75 8.83
N SER A 58 3.24 -4.08 8.84
CA SER A 58 3.68 -4.85 10.00
C SER A 58 5.15 -4.58 10.33
N ALA A 59 5.58 -4.90 11.55
CA ALA A 59 7.01 -4.95 11.85
C ALA A 59 7.73 -5.86 10.85
N GLU A 60 8.98 -5.54 10.52
CA GLU A 60 9.77 -6.40 9.63
C GLU A 60 9.96 -7.77 10.27
N ARG A 61 9.54 -8.80 9.54
CA ARG A 61 9.65 -10.20 9.92
C ARG A 61 10.69 -10.87 9.04
N GLN A 62 11.24 -11.96 9.53
CA GLN A 62 12.18 -12.77 8.76
C GLN A 62 11.55 -14.13 8.48
N ARG A 63 11.42 -14.51 7.20
CA ARG A 63 11.12 -15.89 6.85
C ARG A 63 12.44 -16.66 6.77
N ARG A 64 12.49 -17.82 7.44
CA ARG A 64 13.60 -18.78 7.32
C ARG A 64 13.23 -19.83 6.28
N ILE A 65 13.99 -19.87 5.20
CA ILE A 65 13.93 -20.97 4.22
C ILE A 65 15.33 -21.60 4.22
N ALA A 66 15.49 -22.70 4.95
CA ALA A 66 16.80 -23.31 5.24
C ALA A 66 17.82 -22.29 5.81
N LEU A 67 18.89 -21.98 5.06
CA LEU A 67 19.94 -21.01 5.41
C LEU A 67 19.62 -19.57 5.00
N LEU A 68 18.56 -19.34 4.21
CA LEU A 68 18.18 -18.03 3.71
C LEU A 68 17.30 -17.29 4.72
N ARG A 69 17.67 -16.03 5.00
CA ARG A 69 16.90 -15.08 5.81
C ARG A 69 16.36 -14.01 4.88
N ILE A 70 15.06 -14.06 4.61
CA ILE A 70 14.42 -13.09 3.72
C ILE A 70 13.54 -12.19 4.59
N PRO A 71 13.88 -10.88 4.70
CA PRO A 71 13.01 -9.92 5.38
C PRO A 71 11.73 -9.73 4.57
N TYR A 72 10.60 -9.63 5.26
CA TYR A 72 9.30 -9.32 4.67
C TYR A 72 8.45 -8.51 5.66
N VAL A 73 7.48 -7.77 5.12
CA VAL A 73 6.45 -7.09 5.88
C VAL A 73 5.08 -7.53 5.37
N ASP A 74 4.12 -7.64 6.27
CA ASP A 74 2.71 -7.78 5.91
C ASP A 74 2.11 -6.38 5.69
N LEU A 75 1.33 -6.24 4.63
CA LEU A 75 0.63 -5.00 4.29
C LEU A 75 -0.88 -5.19 4.37
N ASP A 76 -1.59 -4.24 5.00
CA ASP A 76 -3.05 -4.17 4.99
C ASP A 76 -3.47 -2.82 4.39
N PHE A 77 -4.10 -2.86 3.21
CA PHE A 77 -4.68 -1.69 2.57
C PHE A 77 -6.17 -1.65 2.86
N ARG A 78 -6.66 -0.51 3.33
CA ARG A 78 -8.07 -0.24 3.58
C ARG A 78 -8.50 0.98 2.77
N PHE A 79 -9.31 0.73 1.76
CA PHE A 79 -9.85 1.72 0.82
C PHE A 79 -11.28 2.07 1.22
N GLU A 80 -11.55 3.35 1.41
CA GLU A 80 -12.87 3.90 1.73
C GLU A 80 -13.28 4.89 0.64
N GLY A 81 -14.50 4.74 0.12
CA GLY A 81 -15.01 5.59 -0.98
C GLY A 81 -14.51 5.23 -2.38
N PHE A 82 -13.69 4.18 -2.54
CA PHE A 82 -13.19 3.73 -3.85
C PHE A 82 -14.21 2.86 -4.60
N ALA A 83 -14.24 2.97 -5.93
CA ALA A 83 -14.89 1.95 -6.76
C ALA A 83 -14.01 0.69 -6.85
N ALA A 84 -14.61 -0.47 -7.14
CA ALA A 84 -13.86 -1.72 -7.26
C ALA A 84 -12.76 -1.65 -8.35
N GLY A 85 -13.05 -0.99 -9.48
CA GLY A 85 -12.07 -0.77 -10.55
C GLY A 85 -10.91 0.13 -10.14
N ASP A 86 -11.14 1.12 -9.28
CA ASP A 86 -10.09 2.01 -8.78
C ASP A 86 -9.14 1.27 -7.84
N VAL A 87 -9.67 0.38 -7.00
CA VAL A 87 -8.87 -0.47 -6.11
C VAL A 87 -7.96 -1.38 -6.93
N ASP A 88 -8.51 -2.06 -7.95
CA ASP A 88 -7.72 -2.94 -8.82
C ASP A 88 -6.61 -2.18 -9.57
N ALA A 89 -6.95 -1.05 -10.18
CA ALA A 89 -5.99 -0.20 -10.89
C ALA A 89 -4.88 0.31 -9.95
N PHE A 90 -5.23 0.69 -8.71
CA PHE A 90 -4.25 1.07 -7.69
C PHE A 90 -3.33 -0.11 -7.35
N MET A 91 -3.88 -1.31 -7.11
CA MET A 91 -3.09 -2.48 -6.76
C MET A 91 -2.13 -2.89 -7.88
N VAL A 92 -2.53 -2.77 -9.15
CA VAL A 92 -1.65 -3.02 -10.30
C VAL A 92 -0.51 -1.99 -10.37
N ARG A 93 -0.80 -0.69 -10.14
CA ARG A 93 0.23 0.36 -10.10
C ARG A 93 1.20 0.13 -8.95
N PHE A 94 0.67 -0.23 -7.78
CA PHE A 94 1.43 -0.56 -6.59
C PHE A 94 2.36 -1.74 -6.86
N ASP A 95 1.84 -2.88 -7.33
CA ASP A 95 2.63 -4.07 -7.65
C ASP A 95 3.80 -3.75 -8.61
N ARG A 96 3.53 -3.02 -9.70
CA ARG A 96 4.54 -2.63 -10.69
C ARG A 96 5.65 -1.75 -10.09
N ALA A 97 5.32 -0.86 -9.16
CA ALA A 97 6.31 0.01 -8.54
C ALA A 97 7.24 -0.74 -7.58
N PHE A 98 6.71 -1.76 -6.89
CA PHE A 98 7.45 -2.55 -5.92
C PHE A 98 8.21 -3.74 -6.53
N HIS A 99 7.77 -4.29 -7.67
CA HIS A 99 8.50 -5.35 -8.39
C HIS A 99 9.68 -4.83 -9.25
N LYS A 100 9.72 -3.53 -9.61
CA LYS A 100 10.83 -2.96 -10.42
C LYS A 100 12.08 -2.55 -9.62
N GLY A 101 12.14 -2.84 -8.33
CA GLY A 101 13.27 -2.49 -7.45
C GLY A 101 14.47 -3.46 -7.45
N GLY A 102 14.37 -4.60 -8.15
CA GLY A 102 15.43 -5.60 -8.23
C GLY A 102 16.09 -5.63 -9.61
N GLY A 103 17.06 -4.73 -9.82
CA GLY A 103 18.09 -4.88 -10.84
C GLY A 103 19.41 -5.22 -10.18
#